data_AF-A0A0J5K139-F1
#
_entry.id   AF-A0A0J5K139-F1
#
_cell.length_a   1.000
_cell.length_b   1.000
_cell.length_c   1.000
_cell.angle_alpha   90.00
_cell.angle_beta   90.00
_cell.angle_gamma   90.00
#
_symmetry.space_group_name_H-M   'P 1'
#
loop_
_entity.id
_entity.type
_entity.pdbx_description
1 polymer ?
#
loop_
_entity_poly.entity_id
_entity_poly.type
_entity_poly.pdbx_seq_one_letter_code
_entity_poly.pdbx_strand_id
1 'polypeptide(L)'
;GVYASLFEKINLHPVSELSALDIWQDPQAMSDATADERLTAGMQVFLECLTKAGSRVEKLDKTLIDHHIAELDWQISRQLDAVMHSDEFQAVESLWRGVKSLVDKTDFRQNVRIELLDLSKEDLRRDFEDAPEIIQSGLYRHTYIDEYDTPGGEPIAALISSYEFDASAQDVALMRNISKVSAAAHMPFIGSAGPAFFLKESMEEVAAIKDIGNYFDRAEYIKWKSFRDTDDSRYLGLVMPRVLGRLPYGPDTVPVRSFNY
;
A
#
# COMPACT_ATOMS: atom_id res chain seq x y z
N GLY A 1 23.60 35.65 -30.13
CA GLY A 1 22.47 34.81 -30.58
C GLY A 1 21.22 35.14 -29.79
N VAL A 2 20.05 34.60 -30.19
CA VAL A 2 18.75 34.85 -29.54
C VAL A 2 18.81 34.63 -28.01
N TYR A 3 19.61 33.66 -27.58
CA TYR A 3 19.89 33.35 -26.17
C TYR A 3 20.46 34.54 -25.38
N ALA A 4 21.59 35.11 -25.83
CA ALA A 4 22.22 36.24 -25.16
C ALA A 4 21.33 37.50 -25.10
N SER A 5 20.52 37.73 -26.16
CA SER A 5 19.60 38.87 -26.23
C SER A 5 18.40 38.77 -25.28
N LEU A 6 17.99 37.55 -24.90
CA LEU A 6 16.92 37.33 -23.92
C LEU A 6 17.41 37.62 -22.50
N PHE A 7 18.60 37.15 -22.13
CA PHE A 7 19.23 37.37 -20.83
C PHE A 7 19.52 38.86 -20.55
N GLU A 8 19.96 39.60 -21.57
CA GLU A 8 20.22 41.04 -21.48
C GLU A 8 18.97 41.86 -21.15
N LYS A 9 17.77 41.42 -21.57
CA LYS A 9 16.50 42.12 -21.30
C LYS A 9 16.00 41.95 -19.86
N ILE A 10 16.55 40.97 -19.13
CA ILE A 10 16.18 40.64 -17.74
C ILE A 10 17.35 40.88 -16.77
N ASN A 11 18.40 41.61 -17.18
CA ASN A 11 19.59 41.92 -16.38
C ASN A 11 20.30 40.68 -15.80
N LEU A 12 20.39 39.61 -16.57
CA LEU A 12 21.09 38.39 -16.16
C LEU A 12 22.20 38.07 -17.17
N HIS A 13 23.26 37.41 -16.72
CA HIS A 13 24.37 37.03 -17.58
C HIS A 13 24.31 35.51 -17.82
N PRO A 14 24.17 35.06 -19.08
CA PRO A 14 24.14 33.63 -19.37
C PRO A 14 25.48 33.01 -19.00
N VAL A 15 25.44 31.96 -18.17
CA VAL A 15 26.64 31.25 -17.73
C VAL A 15 27.19 30.43 -18.92
N SER A 16 28.50 30.50 -19.14
CA SER A 16 29.18 29.98 -20.34
C SER A 16 29.20 28.45 -20.43
N GLU A 17 29.14 27.77 -19.28
CA GLU A 17 29.19 26.31 -19.16
C GLU A 17 28.16 25.87 -18.13
N LEU A 18 27.18 25.09 -18.57
CA LEU A 18 26.25 24.42 -17.69
C LEU A 18 26.83 23.08 -17.28
N SER A 19 26.77 22.80 -15.98
CA SER A 19 27.03 21.48 -15.44
C SER A 19 25.96 20.48 -15.93
N ALA A 20 26.29 19.19 -16.01
CA ALA A 20 25.38 18.16 -16.54
C ALA A 20 24.00 18.22 -15.84
N LEU A 21 22.92 17.96 -16.58
CA LEU A 21 21.54 18.01 -16.07
C LEU A 21 21.33 17.16 -14.80
N ASP A 22 22.12 16.09 -14.63
CA ASP A 22 22.11 15.22 -13.47
C ASP A 22 22.43 15.93 -12.15
N ILE A 23 23.20 17.03 -12.18
CA ILE A 23 23.56 17.81 -10.99
C ILE A 23 22.34 18.56 -10.44
N TRP A 24 21.35 18.85 -11.28
CA TRP A 24 20.10 19.51 -10.88
C TRP A 24 19.06 18.54 -10.28
N GLN A 25 19.36 17.24 -10.25
CA GLN A 25 18.53 16.26 -9.53
C GLN A 25 18.75 16.30 -8.02
N ASP A 26 19.88 16.87 -7.55
CA ASP A 26 20.17 17.06 -6.13
C ASP A 26 19.51 18.35 -5.61
N PRO A 27 18.58 18.25 -4.64
CA PRO A 27 17.93 19.40 -4.02
C PRO A 27 18.92 20.39 -3.38
N GLN A 28 20.07 19.91 -2.89
CA GLN A 28 21.07 20.74 -2.23
C GLN A 28 21.91 21.52 -3.24
N ALA A 29 22.35 20.87 -4.33
CA ALA A 29 22.98 21.55 -5.46
C ALA A 29 22.06 22.60 -6.11
N MET A 30 20.76 22.30 -6.23
CA MET A 30 19.75 23.25 -6.67
C MET A 30 19.62 24.45 -5.73
N SER A 31 19.75 24.26 -4.40
CA SER A 31 19.68 25.34 -3.42
C SER A 31 20.92 26.24 -3.43
N ASP A 32 22.08 25.66 -3.67
CA ASP A 32 23.37 26.38 -3.61
C ASP A 32 23.70 27.11 -4.93
N ALA A 33 23.08 26.72 -6.05
CA ALA A 33 23.26 27.37 -7.34
C ALA A 33 22.70 28.81 -7.37
N THR A 34 23.36 29.70 -8.09
CA THR A 34 22.91 31.08 -8.30
C THR A 34 21.64 31.16 -9.16
N ALA A 35 20.91 32.27 -9.08
CA ALA A 35 19.70 32.48 -9.89
C ALA A 35 20.00 32.43 -11.39
N ASP A 36 21.15 32.99 -11.82
CA ASP A 36 21.63 33.00 -13.19
C ASP A 36 21.88 31.58 -13.72
N GLU A 37 22.50 30.71 -12.92
CA GLU A 37 22.75 29.31 -13.28
C GLU A 37 21.44 28.53 -13.42
N ARG A 38 20.50 28.67 -12.47
CA ARG A 38 19.18 28.02 -12.53
C ARG A 38 18.39 28.43 -13.75
N LEU A 39 18.38 29.74 -14.06
CA LEU A 39 17.65 30.25 -15.21
C LEU A 39 18.29 29.79 -16.53
N THR A 40 19.62 29.77 -16.60
CA THR A 40 20.35 29.27 -17.77
C THR A 40 20.02 27.79 -18.01
N ALA A 41 20.03 26.96 -16.97
CA ALA A 41 19.65 25.55 -17.07
C ALA A 41 18.19 25.38 -17.56
N GLY A 42 17.25 26.10 -16.93
CA GLY A 42 15.82 26.02 -17.27
C GLY A 42 15.52 26.50 -18.70
N MET A 43 16.15 27.59 -19.15
CA MET A 43 15.98 28.09 -20.53
C MET A 43 16.53 27.12 -21.57
N GLN A 44 17.67 26.46 -21.30
CA GLN A 44 18.21 25.48 -22.22
C GLN A 44 17.27 24.29 -22.38
N VAL A 45 16.81 23.69 -21.27
CA VAL A 45 15.84 22.57 -21.31
C VAL A 45 14.57 22.97 -22.04
N PHE A 46 14.06 24.17 -21.78
CA PHE A 46 12.86 24.68 -22.44
C PHE A 46 13.05 24.82 -23.96
N LEU A 47 14.19 25.36 -24.43
CA LEU A 47 14.49 25.44 -25.86
C LEU A 47 14.64 24.06 -26.51
N GLU A 48 15.23 23.09 -25.81
CA GLU A 48 15.31 21.70 -26.28
C GLU A 48 13.91 21.07 -26.42
N CYS A 49 13.03 21.27 -25.44
CA CYS A 49 11.63 20.84 -25.49
C CYS A 49 10.89 21.46 -26.67
N LEU A 50 11.05 22.77 -26.90
CA LEU A 50 10.46 23.46 -28.05
C LEU A 50 10.98 22.93 -29.39
N THR A 51 12.28 22.62 -29.45
CA THR A 51 12.91 22.07 -30.66
C THR A 51 12.38 20.67 -30.97
N LYS A 52 12.18 19.83 -29.95
CA LYS A 52 11.58 18.49 -30.09
C LYS A 52 10.10 18.54 -30.48
N ALA A 53 9.34 19.53 -30.00
CA ALA A 53 7.93 19.70 -30.33
C ALA A 53 7.69 20.12 -31.78
N GLY A 54 8.69 20.71 -32.46
CA GLY A 54 8.63 21.07 -33.88
C GLY A 54 7.63 22.18 -34.21
N SER A 55 7.05 22.84 -33.21
CA SER A 55 6.04 23.89 -33.36
C SER A 55 6.70 25.26 -33.58
N ARG A 56 6.11 26.07 -34.47
CA ARG A 56 6.60 27.43 -34.73
C ARG A 56 6.13 28.34 -33.60
N VAL A 57 7.04 28.70 -32.70
CA VAL A 57 6.76 29.58 -31.56
C VAL A 57 6.75 31.04 -32.04
N GLU A 58 5.58 31.68 -32.04
CA GLU A 58 5.45 33.11 -32.39
C GLU A 58 5.82 34.03 -31.23
N LYS A 59 5.59 33.58 -29.98
CA LYS A 59 5.88 34.35 -28.76
C LYS A 59 6.19 33.41 -27.59
N LEU A 60 7.24 33.71 -26.85
CA LEU A 60 7.44 33.18 -25.50
C LEU A 60 6.54 33.97 -24.56
N ASP A 61 5.47 33.34 -24.09
CA ASP A 61 4.62 33.89 -23.05
C ASP A 61 4.43 32.88 -21.91
N LYS A 62 3.83 33.35 -20.81
CA LYS A 62 3.56 32.52 -19.65
C LYS A 62 2.71 31.29 -20.01
N THR A 63 1.78 31.43 -20.96
CA THR A 63 0.87 30.35 -21.34
C THR A 63 1.59 29.18 -22.00
N LEU A 64 2.61 29.47 -22.81
CA LEU A 64 3.44 28.44 -23.43
C LEU A 64 4.27 27.68 -22.38
N ILE A 65 4.80 28.38 -21.38
CA ILE A 65 5.53 27.76 -20.26
C ILE A 65 4.58 26.89 -19.43
N ASP A 66 3.43 27.42 -19.05
CA ASP A 66 2.40 26.70 -18.28
C ASP A 66 1.92 25.45 -19.06
N HIS A 67 1.80 25.52 -20.39
CA HIS A 67 1.45 24.37 -21.23
C HIS A 67 2.51 23.26 -21.18
N HIS A 68 3.79 23.61 -21.31
CA HIS A 68 4.87 22.61 -21.23
C HIS A 68 5.03 22.03 -19.82
N ILE A 69 4.80 22.83 -18.76
CA ILE A 69 4.75 22.32 -17.39
C ILE A 69 3.59 21.33 -17.24
N ALA A 70 2.40 21.66 -17.74
CA ALA A 70 1.24 20.77 -17.68
C ALA A 70 1.47 19.44 -18.44
N GLU A 71 2.16 19.48 -19.57
CA GLU A 71 2.55 18.28 -20.32
C GLU A 71 3.55 17.42 -19.53
N LEU A 72 4.52 18.04 -18.85
CA LEU A 72 5.44 17.33 -17.95
C LEU A 72 4.71 16.72 -16.76
N ASP A 73 3.84 17.49 -16.09
CA ASP A 73 3.01 17.03 -14.99
C ASP A 73 2.15 15.83 -15.42
N TRP A 74 1.57 15.87 -16.63
CA TRP A 74 0.81 14.75 -17.19
C TRP A 74 1.68 13.51 -17.42
N GLN A 75 2.88 13.67 -17.98
CA GLN A 75 3.81 12.55 -18.21
C GLN A 75 4.27 11.92 -16.89
N ILE A 76 4.60 12.74 -15.89
CA ILE A 76 4.99 12.29 -14.55
C ILE A 76 3.81 11.58 -13.88
N SER A 77 2.61 12.16 -13.93
CA SER A 77 1.39 11.60 -13.34
C SER A 77 1.09 10.23 -13.92
N ARG A 78 1.16 10.06 -15.24
CA ARG A 78 0.92 8.76 -15.90
C ARG A 78 1.95 7.71 -15.50
N GLN A 79 3.22 8.11 -15.34
CA GLN A 79 4.26 7.19 -14.89
C GLN A 79 4.06 6.79 -13.42
N LEU A 80 3.68 7.75 -12.58
CA LEU A 80 3.39 7.50 -11.17
C LEU A 80 2.14 6.64 -11.00
N ASP A 81 1.10 6.86 -11.81
CA ASP A 81 -0.10 6.04 -11.87
C ASP A 81 0.24 4.58 -12.17
N ALA A 82 1.12 4.33 -13.14
CA ALA A 82 1.55 2.98 -13.47
C ALA A 82 2.25 2.28 -12.29
N VAL A 83 3.03 3.02 -11.50
CA VAL A 83 3.69 2.47 -10.30
C VAL A 83 2.67 2.25 -9.18
N MET A 84 1.84 3.24 -8.85
CA MET A 84 0.94 3.19 -7.71
C MET A 84 -0.28 2.30 -7.92
N HIS A 85 -0.66 2.02 -9.17
CA HIS A 85 -1.73 1.07 -9.50
C HIS A 85 -1.21 -0.33 -9.82
N SER A 86 0.08 -0.60 -9.59
CA SER A 86 0.58 -1.97 -9.64
C SER A 86 0.08 -2.78 -8.44
N ASP A 87 -0.32 -4.04 -8.68
CA ASP A 87 -0.87 -4.92 -7.63
C ASP A 87 0.11 -5.13 -6.48
N GLU A 88 1.40 -5.29 -6.80
CA GLU A 88 2.47 -5.47 -5.82
C GLU A 88 2.62 -4.24 -4.91
N PHE A 89 2.61 -3.04 -5.48
CA PHE A 89 2.69 -1.80 -4.70
C PHE A 89 1.44 -1.60 -3.85
N GLN A 90 0.25 -1.83 -4.41
CA GLN A 90 -1.00 -1.69 -3.67
C GLN A 90 -1.12 -2.69 -2.52
N ALA A 91 -0.61 -3.91 -2.67
CA ALA A 91 -0.56 -4.89 -1.59
C ALA A 91 0.27 -4.37 -0.41
N VAL A 92 1.47 -3.84 -0.68
CA VAL A 92 2.35 -3.27 0.34
C VAL A 92 1.77 -1.97 0.92
N GLU A 93 1.26 -1.08 0.08
CA GLU A 93 0.66 0.19 0.49
C GLU A 93 -0.56 -0.05 1.39
N SER A 94 -1.47 -0.95 1.00
CA SER A 94 -2.66 -1.25 1.78
C SER A 94 -2.35 -1.85 3.15
N LEU A 95 -1.35 -2.75 3.23
CA LEU A 95 -0.86 -3.31 4.49
C LEU A 95 -0.35 -2.22 5.43
N TRP A 96 0.60 -1.41 4.96
CA TRP A 96 1.23 -0.38 5.79
C TRP A 96 0.28 0.77 6.15
N ARG A 97 -0.65 1.13 5.26
CA ARG A 97 -1.72 2.08 5.58
C ARG A 97 -2.67 1.52 6.64
N GLY A 98 -3.00 0.24 6.57
CA GLY A 98 -3.78 -0.45 7.59
C GLY A 98 -3.09 -0.38 8.96
N VAL A 99 -1.82 -0.79 9.02
CA VAL A 99 -1.00 -0.70 10.25
C VAL A 99 -0.91 0.73 10.76
N LYS A 100 -0.67 1.71 9.88
CA LYS A 100 -0.63 3.12 10.23
C LYS A 100 -1.97 3.59 10.83
N SER A 101 -3.10 3.20 10.24
CA SER A 101 -4.43 3.54 10.77
C SER A 101 -4.67 2.94 12.15
N LEU A 102 -4.22 1.71 12.39
CA LEU A 102 -4.31 1.05 13.69
C LEU A 102 -3.47 1.79 14.74
N VAL A 103 -2.22 2.12 14.42
CA VAL A 103 -1.31 2.86 15.29
C VAL A 103 -1.87 4.25 15.61
N ASP A 104 -2.35 4.99 14.60
CA ASP A 104 -2.85 6.36 14.79
C ASP A 104 -4.12 6.43 15.63
N LYS A 105 -4.93 5.36 15.63
CA LYS A 105 -6.18 5.26 16.42
C LYS A 105 -5.97 4.66 17.81
N THR A 106 -4.77 4.18 18.13
CA THR A 106 -4.47 3.53 19.41
C THR A 106 -3.85 4.54 20.39
N ASP A 107 -4.47 4.71 21.56
CA ASP A 107 -3.84 5.49 22.64
C ASP A 107 -2.88 4.61 23.45
N PHE A 108 -1.60 4.62 23.08
CA PHE A 108 -0.54 3.86 23.76
C PHE A 108 -0.32 4.28 25.22
N ARG A 109 -0.89 5.40 25.68
CA ARG A 109 -0.85 5.79 27.11
C ARG A 109 -1.76 4.91 27.97
N GLN A 110 -2.70 4.19 27.36
CA GLN A 110 -3.61 3.26 28.04
C GLN A 110 -3.02 1.84 28.16
N ASN A 111 -1.70 1.71 28.19
CA ASN A 111 -1.00 0.43 28.32
C ASN A 111 -1.38 -0.60 27.22
N VAL A 112 -1.47 -0.12 25.98
CA VAL A 112 -1.64 -0.97 24.79
C VAL A 112 -0.29 -1.13 24.12
N ARG A 113 0.05 -2.34 23.69
CA ARG A 113 1.21 -2.64 22.85
C ARG A 113 0.76 -3.32 21.57
N ILE A 114 1.49 -3.03 20.49
CA ILE A 114 1.25 -3.62 19.17
C ILE A 114 2.59 -4.20 18.73
N GLU A 115 2.59 -5.49 18.43
CA GLU A 115 3.73 -6.21 17.90
C GLU A 115 3.48 -6.57 16.44
N LEU A 116 4.53 -6.53 15.64
CA LEU A 116 4.48 -6.85 14.22
C LEU A 116 5.28 -8.12 13.97
N LEU A 117 4.60 -9.14 13.45
CA LEU A 117 5.22 -10.36 12.97
C LEU A 117 5.12 -10.37 11.45
N ASP A 118 6.28 -10.31 10.77
CA ASP A 118 6.34 -10.50 9.33
C ASP A 118 6.24 -12.00 9.02
N LEU A 119 5.14 -12.37 8.38
CA LEU A 119 4.82 -13.73 8.04
C LEU A 119 3.89 -13.72 6.83
N SER A 120 4.19 -14.54 5.83
CA SER A 120 3.27 -14.74 4.72
C SER A 120 2.24 -15.83 5.04
N LYS A 121 1.08 -15.77 4.39
CA LYS A 121 0.04 -16.80 4.55
C LYS A 121 0.53 -18.19 4.14
N GLU A 122 1.36 -18.24 3.09
CA GLU A 122 1.94 -19.49 2.59
C GLU A 122 2.98 -20.06 3.55
N ASP A 123 3.82 -19.23 4.14
CA ASP A 123 4.80 -19.66 5.14
C ASP A 123 4.10 -20.15 6.41
N LEU A 124 3.02 -19.50 6.84
CA LEU A 124 2.21 -19.99 7.96
C LEU A 124 1.55 -21.33 7.64
N ARG A 125 1.06 -21.52 6.41
CA ARG A 125 0.50 -22.81 5.99
C ARG A 125 1.57 -23.90 6.03
N ARG A 126 2.75 -23.60 5.49
CA ARG A 126 3.88 -24.51 5.46
C ARG A 126 4.37 -24.87 6.87
N ASP A 127 4.43 -23.91 7.78
CA ASP A 127 4.78 -24.15 9.19
C ASP A 127 3.85 -25.19 9.84
N PHE A 128 2.54 -25.10 9.60
CA PHE A 128 1.59 -26.10 10.08
C PHE A 128 1.66 -27.46 9.37
N GLU A 129 2.09 -27.49 8.10
CA GLU A 129 2.28 -28.74 7.35
C GLU A 129 3.56 -29.47 7.78
N ASP A 130 4.63 -28.71 8.06
CA ASP A 130 5.92 -29.23 8.50
C ASP A 130 5.91 -29.66 9.97
N ALA A 131 5.07 -29.04 10.81
CA ALA A 131 4.92 -29.39 12.23
C ALA A 131 4.14 -30.71 12.43
N PRO A 132 4.71 -31.72 13.10
CA PRO A 132 4.01 -32.98 13.39
C PRO A 132 2.74 -32.79 14.24
N GLU A 133 2.79 -31.81 15.15
CA GLU A 133 1.70 -31.42 16.02
C GLU A 133 1.63 -29.89 16.10
N ILE A 134 0.43 -29.36 16.33
CA ILE A 134 0.19 -27.91 16.38
C ILE A 134 1.01 -27.23 17.48
N ILE A 135 1.24 -27.90 18.61
CA ILE A 135 2.04 -27.38 19.72
C ILE A 135 3.53 -27.20 19.36
N GLN A 136 3.97 -27.76 18.22
CA GLN A 136 5.33 -27.65 17.70
C GLN A 136 5.44 -26.63 16.55
N SER A 137 4.32 -25.98 16.16
CA SER A 137 4.32 -24.94 15.13
C SER A 137 4.99 -23.65 15.63
N GLY A 138 5.56 -22.89 14.70
CA GLY A 138 6.16 -21.58 14.98
C GLY A 138 5.16 -20.60 15.58
N LEU A 139 3.92 -20.58 15.07
CA LEU A 139 2.88 -19.69 15.62
C LEU A 139 2.55 -20.03 17.08
N TYR A 140 2.48 -21.32 17.43
CA TYR A 140 2.25 -21.76 18.80
C TYR A 140 3.41 -21.35 19.71
N ARG A 141 4.65 -21.47 19.25
CA ARG A 141 5.82 -21.03 20.01
C ARG A 141 5.76 -19.54 20.32
N HIS A 142 5.57 -18.70 19.30
CA HIS A 142 5.55 -17.25 19.47
C HIS A 142 4.41 -16.74 20.35
N THR A 143 3.24 -17.37 20.26
CA THR A 143 2.04 -16.85 20.95
C THR A 143 1.79 -17.51 22.31
N TYR A 144 2.02 -18.81 22.43
CA TYR A 144 1.76 -19.57 23.65
C TYR A 144 3.01 -19.72 24.51
N ILE A 145 4.10 -20.27 23.94
CA ILE A 145 5.30 -20.62 24.75
C ILE A 145 6.01 -19.36 25.22
N ASP A 146 6.34 -18.47 24.29
CA ASP A 146 7.19 -17.31 24.58
C ASP A 146 6.45 -16.24 25.42
N GLU A 147 5.10 -16.15 25.29
CA GLU A 147 4.30 -15.13 25.97
C GLU A 147 3.36 -15.70 27.06
N TYR A 148 2.44 -16.60 26.69
CA TYR A 148 1.38 -17.04 27.61
C TYR A 148 1.88 -17.95 28.75
N ASP A 149 2.76 -18.90 28.45
CA ASP A 149 3.28 -19.91 29.40
C ASP A 149 4.60 -19.48 30.07
N THR A 150 5.15 -18.32 29.67
CA THR A 150 6.39 -17.80 30.23
C THR A 150 6.12 -16.91 31.44
N PRO A 151 6.74 -17.17 32.61
CA PRO A 151 6.59 -16.31 33.78
C PRO A 151 7.08 -14.88 33.51
N GLY A 152 6.17 -13.92 33.60
CA GLY A 152 6.45 -12.50 33.32
C GLY A 152 6.35 -12.11 31.84
N GLY A 153 5.88 -13.01 30.97
CA GLY A 153 5.49 -12.69 29.59
C GLY A 153 4.26 -11.79 29.53
N GLU A 154 3.98 -11.25 28.34
CA GLU A 154 2.86 -10.36 28.08
C GLU A 154 1.89 -11.03 27.08
N PRO A 155 0.87 -11.77 27.57
CA PRO A 155 -0.03 -12.52 26.71
C PRO A 155 -0.67 -11.68 25.60
N ILE A 156 -0.63 -12.22 24.38
CA ILE A 156 -1.22 -11.56 23.21
C ILE A 156 -2.75 -11.59 23.33
N ALA A 157 -3.35 -10.40 23.36
CA ALA A 157 -4.81 -10.28 23.53
C ALA A 157 -5.60 -10.68 22.28
N ALA A 158 -5.06 -10.41 21.08
CA ALA A 158 -5.66 -10.77 19.80
C ALA A 158 -4.59 -10.74 18.71
N LEU A 159 -4.71 -11.60 17.71
CA LEU A 159 -3.86 -11.58 16.52
C LEU A 159 -4.66 -11.02 15.34
N ILE A 160 -4.17 -9.93 14.77
CA ILE A 160 -4.77 -9.29 13.60
C ILE A 160 -3.95 -9.65 12.37
N SER A 161 -4.58 -10.37 11.43
CA SER A 161 -3.94 -10.71 10.16
C SER A 161 -4.36 -9.77 9.05
N SER A 162 -3.47 -9.57 8.09
CA SER A 162 -3.75 -8.93 6.80
C SER A 162 -4.23 -9.94 5.74
N TYR A 163 -4.47 -11.19 6.15
CA TYR A 163 -4.81 -12.26 5.23
C TYR A 163 -6.28 -12.21 4.84
N GLU A 164 -6.52 -12.51 3.57
CA GLU A 164 -7.84 -12.79 3.04
C GLU A 164 -8.00 -14.29 2.88
N PHE A 165 -9.05 -14.84 3.51
CA PHE A 165 -9.41 -16.25 3.44
C PHE A 165 -10.52 -16.48 2.42
N ASP A 166 -10.46 -17.63 1.77
CA ASP A 166 -11.46 -18.16 0.85
C ASP A 166 -12.12 -19.44 1.39
N ALA A 167 -13.03 -20.02 0.59
CA ALA A 167 -13.75 -21.24 0.94
C ALA A 167 -13.01 -22.53 0.52
N SER A 168 -11.77 -22.41 0.05
CA SER A 168 -10.98 -23.56 -0.40
C SER A 168 -10.67 -24.50 0.76
N ALA A 169 -10.35 -25.75 0.41
CA ALA A 169 -9.96 -26.75 1.38
C ALA A 169 -8.69 -26.37 2.17
N GLN A 170 -7.77 -25.65 1.51
CA GLN A 170 -6.49 -25.23 2.10
C GLN A 170 -6.72 -24.16 3.15
N ASP A 171 -7.53 -23.13 2.83
CA ASP A 171 -7.83 -22.06 3.77
C ASP A 171 -8.67 -22.53 4.95
N VAL A 172 -9.65 -23.41 4.72
CA VAL A 172 -10.42 -24.00 5.83
C VAL A 172 -9.54 -24.85 6.74
N ALA A 173 -8.55 -25.57 6.20
CA ALA A 173 -7.60 -26.32 7.01
C ALA A 173 -6.67 -25.38 7.81
N LEU A 174 -6.19 -24.30 7.17
CA LEU A 174 -5.38 -23.27 7.83
C LEU A 174 -6.17 -22.60 8.97
N MET A 175 -7.40 -22.15 8.73
CA MET A 175 -8.27 -21.57 9.75
C MET A 175 -8.50 -22.51 10.94
N ARG A 176 -8.63 -23.82 10.67
CA ARG A 176 -8.77 -24.84 11.71
C ARG A 176 -7.51 -25.03 12.56
N ASN A 177 -6.33 -24.91 11.96
CA ASN A 177 -5.08 -24.99 12.72
C ASN A 177 -4.86 -23.71 13.54
N ILE A 178 -5.09 -22.55 12.94
CA ILE A 178 -5.06 -21.26 13.61
C ILE A 178 -6.02 -21.25 14.81
N SER A 179 -7.27 -21.69 14.63
CA SER A 179 -8.27 -21.68 15.70
C SER A 179 -7.84 -22.51 16.92
N LYS A 180 -7.12 -23.61 16.71
CA LYS A 180 -6.59 -24.44 17.79
C LYS A 180 -5.47 -23.75 18.57
N VAL A 181 -4.55 -23.07 17.87
CA VAL A 181 -3.51 -22.25 18.53
C VAL A 181 -4.15 -21.12 19.32
N SER A 182 -5.08 -20.41 18.68
CA SER A 182 -5.85 -19.33 19.31
C SER A 182 -6.65 -19.78 20.52
N ALA A 183 -7.26 -20.97 20.47
CA ALA A 183 -7.97 -21.55 21.62
C ALA A 183 -7.03 -21.88 22.78
N ALA A 184 -5.84 -22.43 22.48
CA ALA A 184 -4.84 -22.76 23.50
C ALA A 184 -4.28 -21.51 24.20
N ALA A 185 -4.00 -20.44 23.44
CA ALA A 185 -3.46 -19.18 23.98
C ALA A 185 -4.55 -18.19 24.45
N HIS A 186 -5.84 -18.57 24.37
CA HIS A 186 -6.99 -17.68 24.64
C HIS A 186 -6.93 -16.34 23.87
N MET A 187 -6.47 -16.41 22.63
CA MET A 187 -6.11 -15.26 21.80
C MET A 187 -6.89 -15.33 20.50
N PRO A 188 -7.99 -14.57 20.34
CA PRO A 188 -8.78 -14.58 19.11
C PRO A 188 -7.94 -14.12 17.92
N PHE A 189 -8.10 -14.83 16.81
CA PHE A 189 -7.51 -14.50 15.52
C PHE A 189 -8.54 -13.79 14.65
N ILE A 190 -8.17 -12.62 14.13
CA ILE A 190 -9.00 -11.82 13.25
C ILE A 190 -8.36 -11.80 11.86
N GLY A 191 -9.07 -12.31 10.88
CA GLY A 191 -8.72 -12.23 9.46
C GLY A 191 -9.85 -11.64 8.64
N SER A 192 -9.69 -11.65 7.32
CA SER A 192 -10.71 -11.11 6.40
C SER A 192 -11.26 -12.18 5.46
N ALA A 193 -12.50 -11.98 5.00
CA ALA A 193 -13.10 -12.80 3.95
C ALA A 193 -13.34 -11.95 2.70
N GLY A 194 -12.78 -12.41 1.58
CA GLY A 194 -12.85 -11.73 0.29
C GLY A 194 -14.05 -12.16 -0.57
N PRO A 195 -14.19 -11.60 -1.79
CA PRO A 195 -15.19 -12.07 -2.74
C PRO A 195 -14.98 -13.54 -3.14
N ALA A 196 -13.72 -13.99 -3.20
CA ALA A 196 -13.36 -15.38 -3.48
C ALA A 196 -13.93 -16.37 -2.45
N PHE A 197 -14.11 -15.94 -1.19
CA PHE A 197 -14.80 -16.75 -0.16
C PHE A 197 -16.23 -17.10 -0.59
N PHE A 198 -16.88 -16.20 -1.32
CA PHE A 198 -18.23 -16.37 -1.84
C PHE A 198 -18.24 -16.94 -3.26
N LEU A 199 -17.10 -17.40 -3.80
CA LEU A 199 -16.99 -17.84 -5.21
C LEU A 199 -17.40 -16.73 -6.19
N LYS A 200 -17.07 -15.48 -5.86
CA LYS A 200 -17.33 -14.26 -6.62
C LYS A 200 -16.04 -13.53 -6.95
N GLU A 201 -16.09 -12.68 -7.97
CA GLU A 201 -14.93 -11.87 -8.39
C GLU A 201 -14.91 -10.51 -7.67
N SER A 202 -16.09 -9.99 -7.29
CA SER A 202 -16.22 -8.68 -6.65
C SER A 202 -17.16 -8.69 -5.45
N MET A 203 -16.96 -7.73 -4.53
CA MET A 203 -17.84 -7.54 -3.38
C MET A 203 -19.25 -7.06 -3.77
N GLU A 204 -19.41 -6.45 -4.95
CA GLU A 204 -20.72 -6.07 -5.50
C GLU A 204 -21.55 -7.32 -5.82
N GLU A 205 -20.93 -8.35 -6.38
CA GLU A 205 -21.60 -9.63 -6.63
C GLU A 205 -21.97 -10.36 -5.34
N VAL A 206 -21.14 -10.22 -4.28
CA VAL A 206 -21.46 -10.75 -2.95
C VAL A 206 -22.69 -10.05 -2.39
N ALA A 207 -22.77 -8.71 -2.51
CA ALA A 207 -23.93 -7.94 -2.07
C ALA A 207 -25.22 -8.30 -2.85
N ALA A 208 -25.09 -8.80 -4.07
CA ALA A 208 -26.22 -9.25 -4.89
C ALA A 208 -26.80 -10.62 -4.46
N ILE A 209 -26.16 -11.34 -3.53
CA ILE A 209 -26.67 -12.62 -3.00
C ILE A 209 -27.90 -12.34 -2.12
N LYS A 210 -29.08 -12.73 -2.60
CA LYS A 210 -30.35 -12.48 -1.91
C LYS A 210 -30.50 -13.23 -0.59
N ASP A 211 -29.98 -14.46 -0.52
CA ASP A 211 -30.08 -15.32 0.64
C ASP A 211 -28.73 -15.98 0.91
N ILE A 212 -28.00 -15.43 1.87
CA ILE A 212 -26.67 -15.90 2.25
C ILE A 212 -26.72 -17.23 3.01
N GLY A 213 -27.82 -17.51 3.72
CA GLY A 213 -27.98 -18.76 4.47
C GLY A 213 -28.03 -19.94 3.52
N ASN A 214 -28.94 -19.88 2.55
CA ASN A 214 -29.05 -20.88 1.49
C ASN A 214 -27.80 -20.93 0.60
N TYR A 215 -27.06 -19.82 0.47
CA TYR A 215 -25.80 -19.78 -0.26
C TYR A 215 -24.75 -20.71 0.34
N PHE A 216 -24.64 -20.73 1.67
CA PHE A 216 -23.71 -21.59 2.40
C PHE A 216 -24.14 -23.06 2.49
N ASP A 217 -25.33 -23.40 1.98
CA ASP A 217 -25.78 -24.80 1.93
C ASP A 217 -25.25 -25.59 0.74
N ARG A 218 -24.56 -24.94 -0.19
CA ARG A 218 -23.91 -25.59 -1.33
C ARG A 218 -22.76 -26.51 -0.89
N ALA A 219 -22.43 -27.46 -1.75
CA ALA A 219 -21.46 -28.51 -1.46
C ALA A 219 -20.04 -27.97 -1.21
N GLU A 220 -19.69 -26.85 -1.86
CA GLU A 220 -18.42 -26.14 -1.74
C GLU A 220 -18.15 -25.71 -0.28
N TYR A 221 -19.20 -25.45 0.50
CA TYR A 221 -19.09 -25.01 1.89
C TYR A 221 -19.17 -26.13 2.93
N ILE A 222 -19.20 -27.42 2.54
CA ILE A 222 -19.26 -28.54 3.50
C ILE A 222 -18.10 -28.48 4.51
N LYS A 223 -16.87 -28.20 4.03
CA LYS A 223 -15.69 -28.08 4.90
C LYS A 223 -15.79 -26.88 5.83
N TRP A 224 -16.25 -25.74 5.31
CA TRP A 224 -16.48 -24.52 6.07
C TRP A 224 -17.53 -24.72 7.17
N LYS A 225 -18.67 -25.34 6.86
CA LYS A 225 -19.70 -25.69 7.85
C LYS A 225 -19.15 -26.63 8.92
N SER A 226 -18.46 -27.69 8.51
CA SER A 226 -17.81 -28.60 9.46
C SER A 226 -16.79 -27.91 10.36
N PHE A 227 -16.09 -26.88 9.87
CA PHE A 227 -15.21 -26.06 10.71
C PHE A 227 -16.01 -25.18 11.68
N ARG A 228 -17.09 -24.53 11.24
CA ARG A 228 -17.96 -23.71 12.13
C ARG A 228 -18.61 -24.51 13.26
N ASP A 229 -18.81 -25.81 13.06
CA ASP A 229 -19.37 -26.69 14.08
C ASP A 229 -18.33 -27.11 15.15
N THR A 230 -17.04 -26.78 14.99
CA THR A 230 -16.02 -27.07 16.01
C THR A 230 -16.05 -26.05 17.14
N ASP A 231 -15.65 -26.49 18.34
CA ASP A 231 -15.60 -25.64 19.54
C ASP A 231 -14.61 -24.47 19.36
N ASP A 232 -13.43 -24.78 18.80
CA ASP A 232 -12.33 -23.84 18.58
C ASP A 232 -12.67 -22.70 17.61
N SER A 233 -13.67 -22.89 16.73
CA SER A 233 -14.06 -21.90 15.72
C SER A 233 -14.47 -20.55 16.32
N ARG A 234 -14.89 -20.53 17.59
CA ARG A 234 -15.23 -19.32 18.36
C ARG A 234 -14.08 -18.31 18.46
N TYR A 235 -12.83 -18.78 18.32
CA TYR A 235 -11.64 -17.94 18.39
C TYR A 235 -11.24 -17.33 17.05
N LEU A 236 -11.94 -17.66 15.96
CA LEU A 236 -11.65 -17.11 14.63
C LEU A 236 -12.75 -16.14 14.20
N GLY A 237 -12.39 -14.88 13.97
CA GLY A 237 -13.26 -13.86 13.39
C GLY A 237 -12.84 -13.52 11.97
N LEU A 238 -13.78 -13.57 11.01
CA LEU A 238 -13.57 -13.07 9.66
C LEU A 238 -14.36 -11.77 9.45
N VAL A 239 -13.67 -10.70 9.05
CA VAL A 239 -14.27 -9.39 8.79
C VAL A 239 -14.40 -9.12 7.29
N MET A 240 -15.44 -8.38 6.91
CA MET A 240 -15.73 -7.94 5.55
C MET A 240 -16.71 -6.74 5.59
N PRO A 241 -16.72 -5.83 4.60
CA PRO A 241 -15.81 -5.71 3.45
C PRO A 241 -14.53 -4.91 3.79
N ARG A 242 -13.59 -4.83 2.82
CA ARG A 242 -12.43 -3.94 2.90
C ARG A 242 -12.86 -2.46 3.00
N VAL A 243 -12.04 -1.64 3.64
CA VAL A 243 -12.26 -0.21 3.82
C VAL A 243 -11.27 0.61 2.99
N LEU A 244 -11.64 1.83 2.63
CA LEU A 244 -10.79 2.73 1.85
C LEU A 244 -9.58 3.19 2.68
N GLY A 245 -8.36 2.90 2.21
CA GLY A 245 -7.11 3.23 2.91
C GLY A 245 -6.64 4.67 2.74
N ARG A 246 -6.98 5.32 1.62
CA ARG A 246 -6.75 6.76 1.39
C ARG A 246 -7.74 7.31 0.37
N LEU A 247 -7.90 8.63 0.36
CA LEU A 247 -8.51 9.33 -0.76
C LEU A 247 -7.56 9.34 -1.96
N PRO A 248 -8.09 9.36 -3.20
CA PRO A 248 -7.31 9.68 -4.38
C PRO A 248 -6.60 11.03 -4.22
N TYR A 249 -5.37 11.12 -4.71
CA TYR A 249 -4.69 12.41 -4.81
C TYR A 249 -5.39 13.26 -5.87
N GLY A 250 -5.29 14.57 -5.69
CA GLY A 250 -5.92 15.52 -6.58
C GLY A 250 -5.92 16.92 -5.97
N PRO A 251 -6.10 17.94 -6.82
CA PRO A 251 -6.11 19.34 -6.36
C PRO A 251 -7.25 19.62 -5.39
N ASP A 252 -8.40 18.95 -5.56
CA ASP A 252 -9.59 19.11 -4.73
C ASP A 252 -9.62 18.20 -3.49
N THR A 253 -8.70 17.23 -3.40
CA THR A 253 -8.66 16.23 -2.31
C THR A 253 -7.38 16.38 -1.50
N VAL A 254 -6.30 15.72 -1.93
CA VAL A 254 -5.00 15.70 -1.26
C VAL A 254 -3.97 16.18 -2.29
N PRO A 255 -3.62 17.48 -2.28
CA PRO A 255 -2.68 18.03 -3.25
C PRO A 255 -1.24 17.59 -2.93
N VAL A 256 -0.46 17.33 -3.97
CA VAL A 256 0.98 17.08 -3.88
C VAL A 256 1.72 18.43 -3.97
N ARG A 257 2.81 18.60 -3.21
CA ARG A 257 3.52 19.89 -3.13
C ARG A 257 4.39 20.21 -4.35
N SER A 258 4.87 19.19 -5.05
CA SER A 258 5.94 19.33 -6.05
C SER A 258 5.44 19.48 -7.48
N PHE A 259 4.28 18.91 -7.81
CA PHE A 259 3.70 18.94 -9.15
C PHE A 259 2.18 18.72 -9.06
N ASN A 260 1.45 19.02 -10.12
CA ASN A 260 0.02 18.75 -10.17
C ASN A 260 -0.22 17.27 -10.48
N TYR A 261 -0.65 16.52 -9.47
CA TYR A 261 -1.03 15.11 -9.55
C TYR A 261 -2.53 14.96 -9.29
#